data_AF-A1CJ08-F1
#
_entry.id   AF-A1CJ08-F1
#
_cell.length_a   1.000
_cell.length_b   1.000
_cell.length_c   1.000
_cell.angle_alpha   90.00
_cell.angle_beta   90.00
_cell.angle_gamma   90.00
#
_symmetry.space_group_name_H-M   'P 1'
#
loop_
_entity.id
_entity.type
_entity.pdbx_description
1 polymer ?
#
loop_
_entity_poly.entity_id
_entity_poly.type
_entity_poly.pdbx_seq_one_letter_code
_entity_poly.pdbx_strand_id
1 'polypeptide(L)'
;MNSVDIGRYKRIINYLWDPEPRNDLPDEPIWCLGIRYPPNHRGWKTQDQDGSAQGQYEQKTIPTEKANEHQWPEEFLDDVESRIWITYRSNFTPIPKPPNQEANPAMTLTVHLRSQLMDSQGFTSDTGWGCMIRSGQSLLANAMLILLLGRDWRRGTEAGKEAQLLHQFADHPEAPFSIHRFVQHGAEFCNKYPGEWFGPSATARCIQALVAQQGSSELRVYITDDTADIYEDKFARIAQAEHGDFIPTLILVGTRLGIDHVTPAYWDALKEALQLPQSVGIAGGRPSASHYFIGVHGQYLFYLDPHHTRPASLHQDVNDTLTHEEVNTYHTRRLRRIHIKDMDPSMLIGFIIRSREDWTDWKTRILSGRGNSIVHILSEDTANHQARKEAIDEVEALDD
;
A
#
# COMPACT_ATOMS: atom_id res chain seq x y z
N MET A 1 26.29 -4.04 36.79
CA MET A 1 26.97 -3.68 35.52
C MET A 1 25.90 -3.55 34.46
N ASN A 2 25.62 -2.32 34.02
CA ASN A 2 24.49 -2.00 33.15
C ASN A 2 24.72 -2.65 31.78
N SER A 3 23.95 -3.69 31.45
CA SER A 3 23.80 -4.16 30.07
C SER A 3 23.03 -3.09 29.31
N VAL A 4 23.72 -2.03 28.91
CA VAL A 4 23.21 -1.06 27.95
C VAL A 4 22.81 -1.87 26.72
N ASP A 5 21.50 -1.88 26.44
CA ASP A 5 20.89 -2.71 25.41
C ASP A 5 21.44 -2.33 24.03
N ILE A 6 22.46 -3.09 23.60
CA ILE A 6 23.16 -2.94 22.32
C ILE A 6 22.14 -3.00 21.16
N GLY A 7 21.03 -3.71 21.34
CA GLY A 7 19.94 -3.77 20.36
C GLY A 7 19.26 -2.41 20.16
N ARG A 8 19.02 -1.66 21.25
CA ARG A 8 18.41 -0.32 21.19
C ARG A 8 19.34 0.70 20.55
N TYR A 9 20.64 0.68 20.88
CA TYR A 9 21.63 1.54 20.22
C TYR A 9 21.76 1.25 18.73
N LYS A 10 21.80 -0.03 18.32
CA LYS A 10 21.80 -0.40 16.90
C LYS A 10 20.56 0.07 16.17
N ARG A 11 19.37 0.00 16.79
CA ARG A 11 18.14 0.56 16.19
C ARG A 11 18.21 2.08 16.00
N ILE A 12 18.75 2.81 16.98
CA ILE A 12 18.90 4.27 16.88
C ILE A 12 19.92 4.65 15.80
N ILE A 13 21.06 3.94 15.73
CA ILE A 13 22.06 4.15 14.67
C ILE A 13 21.48 3.82 13.31
N ASN A 14 20.76 2.71 13.15
CA ASN A 14 20.11 2.36 11.88
C ASN A 14 18.99 3.33 11.49
N TYR A 15 18.36 3.98 12.46
CA TYR A 15 17.37 5.02 12.22
C TYR A 15 18.00 6.33 11.74
N LEU A 16 19.15 6.70 12.30
CA LEU A 16 19.91 7.90 11.93
C LEU A 16 20.72 7.70 10.63
N TRP A 17 21.27 6.51 10.46
CA TRP A 17 22.05 6.06 9.31
C TRP A 17 21.30 4.87 8.75
N ASP A 18 20.45 5.12 7.75
CA ASP A 18 19.63 4.14 7.04
C ASP A 18 20.41 3.68 5.80
N PRO A 19 21.31 2.69 5.89
CA PRO A 19 22.01 2.17 4.72
C PRO A 19 21.04 1.36 3.86
N GLU A 20 21.19 1.48 2.54
CA GLU A 20 20.44 0.60 1.64
C GLU A 20 20.81 -0.87 1.90
N PRO A 21 19.81 -1.77 1.97
CA PRO A 21 20.05 -3.16 2.26
C PRO A 21 20.82 -3.82 1.11
N ARG A 22 21.73 -4.73 1.45
CA ARG A 22 22.39 -5.62 0.49
C ARG A 22 21.62 -6.93 0.37
N ASN A 23 21.76 -7.61 -0.76
CA ASN A 23 21.23 -8.96 -0.92
C ASN A 23 22.10 -9.96 -0.14
N ASP A 24 21.71 -10.21 1.11
CA ASP A 24 22.36 -11.13 2.04
C ASP A 24 21.82 -12.57 1.95
N LEU A 25 20.78 -12.80 1.16
CA LEU A 25 20.18 -14.12 0.91
C LEU A 25 20.00 -14.33 -0.62
N PRO A 26 21.09 -14.39 -1.40
CA PRO A 26 21.02 -14.43 -2.87
C PRO A 26 20.35 -15.69 -3.42
N ASP A 27 20.27 -16.75 -2.62
CA ASP A 27 19.64 -18.03 -2.96
C ASP A 27 18.14 -18.09 -2.64
N GLU A 28 17.60 -17.07 -1.95
CA GLU A 28 16.17 -16.97 -1.62
C GLU A 28 15.41 -16.15 -2.67
N PRO A 29 14.21 -16.56 -3.08
CA PRO A 29 13.40 -15.77 -4.00
C PRO A 29 12.96 -14.46 -3.37
N ILE A 30 12.89 -13.42 -4.19
CA ILE A 30 12.36 -12.11 -3.81
C ILE A 30 10.94 -12.00 -4.38
N TRP A 31 10.02 -11.44 -3.61
CA TRP A 31 8.68 -11.16 -4.09
C TRP A 31 8.36 -9.68 -4.01
N CYS A 32 7.68 -9.16 -5.02
CA CYS A 32 7.09 -7.82 -5.01
C CYS A 32 5.67 -7.90 -5.53
N LEU A 33 4.66 -7.56 -4.72
CA LEU A 33 3.24 -7.54 -5.05
C LEU A 33 2.82 -8.70 -5.98
N GLY A 34 2.99 -9.94 -5.51
CA GLY A 34 2.63 -11.16 -6.24
C GLY A 34 3.61 -11.65 -7.31
N ILE A 35 4.60 -10.86 -7.71
CA ILE A 35 5.61 -11.26 -8.70
C ILE A 35 6.82 -11.87 -7.98
N ARG A 36 7.24 -13.06 -8.42
CA ARG A 36 8.40 -13.78 -7.91
C ARG A 36 9.62 -13.53 -8.79
N TYR A 37 10.69 -13.03 -8.20
CA TYR A 37 12.01 -12.93 -8.81
C TYR A 37 12.89 -14.10 -8.31
N PRO A 38 13.36 -14.97 -9.22
CA PRO A 38 14.17 -16.11 -8.83
C PRO A 38 15.54 -15.67 -8.30
N PRO A 39 16.20 -16.52 -7.50
CA PRO A 39 17.61 -16.37 -7.16
C PRO A 39 18.48 -16.20 -8.41
N ASN A 40 19.61 -15.49 -8.29
CA ASN A 40 20.61 -15.36 -9.36
C ASN A 40 21.28 -16.72 -9.63
N HIS A 41 20.60 -17.61 -10.34
CA HIS A 41 21.21 -18.86 -10.81
C HIS A 41 22.01 -18.56 -12.08
N ARG A 42 23.29 -18.96 -12.06
CA ARG A 42 24.22 -18.89 -13.20
C ARG A 42 23.48 -19.29 -14.48
N GLY A 43 23.39 -18.36 -15.42
CA GLY A 43 22.91 -18.66 -16.76
C GLY A 43 23.84 -19.66 -17.44
N TRP A 44 23.49 -20.94 -17.40
CA TRP A 44 23.92 -21.87 -18.44
C TRP A 44 23.03 -21.60 -19.64
N LYS A 45 23.47 -20.68 -20.51
CA LYS A 45 22.92 -20.62 -21.87
C LYS A 45 23.49 -21.82 -22.63
N THR A 46 22.71 -22.89 -22.75
CA THR A 46 22.90 -23.86 -23.85
C THR A 46 22.57 -23.14 -25.15
N GLN A 47 23.58 -22.87 -25.97
CA GLN A 47 23.36 -22.54 -27.38
C GLN A 47 23.07 -23.85 -28.10
N ASP A 48 21.82 -24.06 -28.51
CA ASP A 48 21.49 -25.05 -29.52
C ASP A 48 22.10 -24.57 -30.86
N GLN A 49 23.17 -25.23 -31.30
CA GLN A 49 23.69 -25.12 -32.66
C GLN A 49 23.14 -26.28 -33.48
N ASP A 50 22.02 -26.04 -34.15
CA ASP A 50 21.64 -26.80 -35.34
C ASP A 50 22.47 -26.30 -36.54
N GLY A 51 23.09 -27.23 -37.27
CA GLY A 51 23.55 -26.97 -38.64
C GLY A 51 25.07 -27.01 -38.87
N SER A 52 25.59 -28.22 -39.03
CA SER A 52 26.59 -28.62 -40.04
C SER A 52 27.58 -27.57 -40.58
N ALA A 53 28.86 -27.69 -40.20
CA ALA A 53 30.01 -27.89 -41.12
C ALA A 53 31.34 -27.52 -40.42
N GLN A 54 32.18 -28.55 -40.28
CA GLN A 54 33.66 -28.56 -40.21
C GLN A 54 34.37 -27.22 -39.92
N GLY A 55 34.83 -27.06 -38.68
CA GLY A 55 35.87 -26.11 -38.31
C GLY A 55 36.34 -26.38 -36.88
N GLN A 56 37.53 -26.97 -36.72
CA GLN A 56 38.18 -27.11 -35.41
C GLN A 56 38.59 -25.71 -34.93
N TYR A 57 37.77 -25.11 -34.06
CA TYR A 57 38.18 -23.97 -33.25
C TYR A 57 37.83 -24.28 -31.79
N GLU A 58 38.86 -24.30 -30.94
CA GLU A 58 38.73 -24.38 -29.49
C GLU A 58 37.81 -23.26 -29.00
N GLN A 59 36.61 -23.63 -28.52
CA GLN A 59 35.73 -22.73 -27.79
C GLN A 59 36.36 -22.42 -26.43
N LYS A 60 37.11 -21.30 -26.35
CA LYS A 60 37.39 -20.64 -25.08
C LYS A 60 36.09 -20.04 -24.56
N THR A 61 35.47 -20.72 -23.60
CA THR A 61 34.44 -20.15 -22.73
C THR A 61 35.08 -19.04 -21.89
N ILE A 62 34.82 -17.79 -22.26
CA ILE A 62 35.15 -16.64 -21.43
C ILE A 62 34.13 -16.61 -20.29
N PRO A 63 34.54 -16.68 -19.01
CA PRO A 63 33.63 -16.44 -17.91
C PRO A 63 33.15 -14.99 -18.02
N THR A 64 31.87 -14.79 -18.34
CA THR A 64 31.20 -13.51 -18.08
C THR A 64 31.49 -13.13 -16.63
N GLU A 65 31.95 -11.90 -16.44
CA GLU A 65 32.34 -11.29 -15.16
C GLU A 65 31.46 -11.79 -14.02
N LYS A 66 32.08 -12.08 -12.87
CA LYS A 66 31.38 -12.42 -11.63
C LYS A 66 30.32 -11.34 -11.37
N ALA A 67 29.09 -11.59 -11.83
CA ALA A 67 27.94 -10.79 -11.45
C ALA A 67 27.97 -10.75 -9.93
N ASN A 68 28.00 -9.54 -9.38
CA ASN A 68 28.30 -9.30 -7.99
C ASN A 68 27.25 -10.07 -7.16
N GLU A 69 27.65 -11.16 -6.49
CA GLU A 69 26.72 -12.16 -5.91
C GLU A 69 25.73 -11.54 -4.91
N HIS A 70 26.02 -10.33 -4.44
CA HIS A 70 25.21 -9.55 -3.50
C HIS A 70 24.37 -8.42 -4.13
N GLN A 71 24.30 -8.33 -5.46
CA GLN A 71 23.46 -7.35 -6.17
C GLN A 71 22.01 -7.85 -6.26
N TRP A 72 21.07 -6.92 -6.13
CA TRP A 72 19.65 -7.18 -6.36
C TRP A 72 19.39 -7.40 -7.85
N PRO A 73 18.48 -8.32 -8.24
CA PRO A 73 18.09 -8.47 -9.65
C PRO A 73 17.55 -7.15 -10.22
N GLU A 74 18.01 -6.72 -11.39
CA GLU A 74 17.59 -5.44 -12.00
C GLU A 74 16.08 -5.40 -12.26
N GLU A 75 15.48 -6.52 -12.69
CA GLU A 75 14.02 -6.62 -12.90
C GLU A 75 13.21 -6.35 -11.62
N PHE A 76 13.74 -6.74 -10.46
CA PHE A 76 13.13 -6.44 -9.16
C PHE A 76 13.27 -4.96 -8.82
N LEU A 77 14.44 -4.35 -9.07
CA LEU A 77 14.65 -2.93 -8.83
C LEU A 77 13.76 -2.06 -9.73
N ASP A 78 13.60 -2.43 -11.00
CA ASP A 78 12.71 -1.75 -11.96
C ASP A 78 11.25 -1.82 -11.51
N ASP A 79 10.84 -2.95 -10.93
CA ASP A 79 9.50 -3.13 -10.39
C ASP A 79 9.23 -2.27 -9.17
N VAL A 80 10.18 -2.24 -8.21
CA VAL A 80 10.10 -1.38 -7.02
C VAL A 80 10.05 0.09 -7.44
N GLU A 81 10.90 0.51 -8.38
CA GLU A 81 10.90 1.87 -8.89
C GLU A 81 9.56 2.23 -9.54
N SER A 82 8.92 1.27 -10.19
CA SER A 82 7.62 1.45 -10.84
C SER A 82 6.43 1.52 -9.88
N ARG A 83 6.58 1.15 -8.61
CA ARG A 83 5.49 1.30 -7.64
C ARG A 83 5.33 2.78 -7.27
N ILE A 84 4.08 3.25 -7.21
CA ILE A 84 3.78 4.62 -6.81
C ILE A 84 4.08 4.78 -5.32
N TRP A 85 4.89 5.79 -4.99
CA TRP A 85 5.36 6.14 -3.66
C TRP A 85 4.94 7.57 -3.33
N ILE A 86 3.91 7.73 -2.50
CA ILE A 86 3.42 9.04 -2.08
C ILE A 86 4.03 9.38 -0.72
N THR A 87 4.67 10.54 -0.62
CA THR A 87 5.37 11.01 0.59
C THR A 87 4.70 12.21 1.22
N TYR A 88 5.22 12.65 2.38
CA TYR A 88 4.90 13.96 2.92
C TYR A 88 5.11 15.08 1.90
N ARG A 89 4.23 16.08 1.98
CA ARG A 89 4.23 17.24 1.11
C ARG A 89 4.18 18.53 1.92
N SER A 90 4.67 19.61 1.32
CA SER A 90 4.65 20.96 1.89
C SER A 90 4.27 21.98 0.82
N ASN A 91 3.76 23.13 1.24
CA ASN A 91 3.32 24.22 0.36
C ASN A 91 2.09 23.86 -0.51
N PHE A 92 1.27 22.91 -0.06
CA PHE A 92 -0.03 22.68 -0.67
C PHE A 92 -1.07 23.71 -0.18
N THR A 93 -2.18 23.83 -0.89
CA THR A 93 -3.31 24.69 -0.53
C THR A 93 -3.74 24.46 0.93
N PRO A 94 -3.91 25.48 1.78
CA PRO A 94 -4.16 25.27 3.21
C PRO A 94 -5.35 24.36 3.50
N ILE A 95 -5.16 23.37 4.39
CA ILE A 95 -6.24 22.59 5.00
C ILE A 95 -6.70 23.35 6.25
N PRO A 96 -7.97 23.81 6.33
CA PRO A 96 -8.46 24.58 7.47
C PRO A 96 -8.31 23.85 8.80
N LYS A 97 -7.96 24.57 9.87
CA LYS A 97 -8.01 24.05 11.24
C LYS A 97 -9.46 23.98 11.71
N PRO A 98 -9.85 22.97 12.52
CA PRO A 98 -11.20 22.90 13.07
C PRO A 98 -11.46 24.12 13.99
N PRO A 99 -12.64 24.77 13.89
CA PRO A 99 -13.01 25.83 14.83
C PRO A 99 -13.13 25.24 16.25
N ASN A 100 -12.55 25.92 17.25
CA ASN A 100 -12.61 25.61 18.70
C ASN A 100 -11.71 24.51 19.29
N GLN A 101 -10.65 24.07 18.62
CA GLN A 101 -9.64 23.18 19.25
C GLN A 101 -8.27 23.85 19.39
N GLU A 102 -8.16 24.80 20.33
CA GLU A 102 -6.87 25.43 20.67
C GLU A 102 -5.89 24.48 21.41
N ALA A 103 -6.33 23.28 21.80
CA ALA A 103 -5.47 22.22 22.34
C ALA A 103 -6.06 20.84 22.03
N ASN A 104 -5.77 20.29 20.85
CA ASN A 104 -6.12 18.90 20.56
C ASN A 104 -5.00 17.96 21.05
N PRO A 105 -5.22 17.15 22.11
CA PRO A 105 -4.20 16.26 22.67
C PRO A 105 -3.82 15.10 21.74
N ALA A 106 -4.54 14.88 20.63
CA ALA A 106 -4.24 13.84 19.66
C ALA A 106 -3.12 14.20 18.67
N MET A 107 -2.71 15.47 18.60
CA MET A 107 -1.56 15.89 17.78
C MET A 107 -0.23 15.54 18.45
N THR A 108 0.77 15.17 17.66
CA THR A 108 2.14 15.03 18.19
C THR A 108 2.70 16.41 18.58
N LEU A 109 3.58 16.45 19.58
CA LEU A 109 4.19 17.71 20.07
C LEU A 109 4.83 18.53 18.94
N THR A 110 5.52 17.88 18.00
CA THR A 110 6.15 18.54 16.86
C THR A 110 5.12 19.14 15.91
N VAL A 111 4.01 18.45 15.66
CA VAL A 111 2.92 18.96 14.81
C VAL A 111 2.21 20.12 15.50
N HIS A 112 1.98 20.04 16.80
CA HIS A 112 1.38 21.11 17.57
C HIS A 112 2.26 22.37 17.59
N LEU A 113 3.58 22.23 17.80
CA LEU A 113 4.52 23.36 17.74
C LEU A 113 4.57 23.99 16.35
N ARG A 114 4.61 23.17 15.28
CA ARG A 114 4.54 23.70 13.91
C ARG A 114 3.23 24.41 13.63
N SER A 115 2.10 23.87 14.08
CA SER A 115 0.79 24.46 13.81
C SER A 115 0.59 25.79 14.56
N GLN A 116 1.29 26.02 15.67
CA GLN A 116 1.31 27.31 16.37
C GLN A 116 2.25 28.34 15.72
N LEU A 117 3.37 27.89 15.13
CA LEU A 117 4.35 28.78 14.49
C LEU A 117 4.01 29.13 13.04
N MET A 118 3.25 28.28 12.34
CA MET A 118 2.83 28.48 10.95
C MET A 118 1.42 29.09 10.89
N ASP A 119 1.20 29.92 9.87
CA ASP A 119 0.04 30.80 9.65
C ASP A 119 -1.30 30.32 10.24
N SER A 120 -2.07 31.30 10.75
CA SER A 120 -3.39 31.08 11.36
C SER A 120 -4.42 30.41 10.45
N GLN A 121 -4.14 30.30 9.14
CA GLN A 121 -5.12 29.85 8.14
C GLN A 121 -5.27 28.34 7.99
N GLY A 122 -4.33 27.51 8.45
CA GLY A 122 -4.45 26.05 8.25
C GLY A 122 -3.13 25.30 8.27
N PHE A 123 -3.19 24.01 7.91
CA PHE A 123 -2.01 23.20 7.63
C PHE A 123 -1.64 23.31 6.15
N THR A 124 -0.39 23.65 5.85
CA THR A 124 0.19 23.64 4.49
C THR A 124 1.24 22.53 4.30
N SER A 125 1.37 21.65 5.29
CA SER A 125 2.18 20.45 5.22
C SER A 125 1.59 19.37 6.10
N ASP A 126 1.74 18.12 5.65
CA ASP A 126 1.32 16.94 6.39
C ASP A 126 2.47 16.25 7.15
N THR A 127 3.63 16.90 7.16
CA THR A 127 4.84 16.40 7.81
C THR A 127 4.60 16.14 9.31
N GLY A 128 4.68 14.87 9.68
CA GLY A 128 4.57 14.40 11.07
C GLY A 128 3.18 13.92 11.48
N TRP A 129 2.18 13.96 10.59
CA TRP A 129 0.84 13.44 10.88
C TRP A 129 0.20 12.67 9.71
N GLY A 130 0.54 13.00 8.45
CA GLY A 130 -0.05 12.39 7.26
C GLY A 130 0.42 10.98 6.88
N CYS A 131 1.35 10.34 7.61
CA CYS A 131 2.05 9.14 7.13
C CYS A 131 1.11 8.00 6.73
N MET A 132 0.08 7.73 7.54
CA MET A 132 -0.88 6.66 7.24
C MET A 132 -1.77 7.00 6.04
N ILE A 133 -2.14 8.27 5.88
CA ILE A 133 -2.84 8.75 4.68
C ILE A 133 -1.96 8.50 3.45
N ARG A 134 -0.67 8.86 3.50
CA ARG A 134 0.28 8.66 2.38
C ARG A 134 0.50 7.19 2.04
N SER A 135 0.62 6.32 3.05
CA SER A 135 0.68 4.87 2.83
C SER A 135 -0.61 4.33 2.21
N GLY A 136 -1.78 4.80 2.65
CA GLY A 136 -3.07 4.44 2.08
C GLY A 136 -3.27 4.94 0.65
N GLN A 137 -2.85 6.18 0.36
CA GLN A 137 -2.83 6.73 -0.98
C GLN A 137 -1.91 5.91 -1.89
N SER A 138 -0.72 5.52 -1.42
CA SER A 138 0.20 4.67 -2.19
C SER A 138 -0.42 3.31 -2.51
N LEU A 139 -1.10 2.69 -1.54
CA LEU A 139 -1.83 1.44 -1.73
C LEU A 139 -2.94 1.58 -2.79
N LEU A 140 -3.79 2.62 -2.67
CA LEU A 140 -4.86 2.89 -3.63
C LEU A 140 -4.30 3.19 -5.03
N ALA A 141 -3.29 4.05 -5.13
CA ALA A 141 -2.67 4.42 -6.39
C ALA A 141 -2.07 3.21 -7.11
N ASN A 142 -1.41 2.29 -6.40
CA ASN A 142 -0.89 1.07 -6.99
C ASN A 142 -2.01 0.10 -7.41
N ALA A 143 -3.13 0.03 -6.68
CA ALA A 143 -4.30 -0.75 -7.11
C ALA A 143 -4.88 -0.21 -8.42
N MET A 144 -5.07 1.11 -8.51
CA MET A 144 -5.55 1.78 -9.72
C MET A 144 -4.56 1.64 -10.89
N LEU A 145 -3.25 1.74 -10.61
CA LEU A 145 -2.19 1.53 -11.61
C LEU A 145 -2.26 0.11 -12.21
N ILE A 146 -2.46 -0.91 -11.37
CA ILE A 146 -2.59 -2.30 -11.81
C ILE A 146 -3.83 -2.49 -12.70
N LEU A 147 -4.95 -1.83 -12.39
CA LEU A 147 -6.14 -1.86 -13.25
C LEU A 147 -5.93 -1.12 -14.57
N LEU A 148 -5.25 0.02 -14.54
CA LEU A 148 -5.08 0.89 -15.69
C LEU A 148 -4.03 0.38 -16.69
N LEU A 149 -2.89 -0.09 -16.19
CA LEU A 149 -1.70 -0.43 -16.99
C LEU A 149 -1.25 -1.89 -16.85
N GLY A 150 -1.85 -2.64 -15.93
CA GLY A 150 -1.46 -4.03 -15.64
C GLY A 150 -0.31 -4.14 -14.63
N ARG A 151 -0.17 -5.32 -14.02
CA ARG A 151 0.90 -5.60 -13.04
C ARG A 151 2.30 -5.61 -13.65
N ASP A 152 2.40 -6.01 -14.92
CA ASP A 152 3.67 -6.10 -15.66
C ASP A 152 4.18 -4.74 -16.15
N TRP A 153 3.38 -3.68 -16.04
CA TRP A 153 3.81 -2.33 -16.39
C TRP A 153 5.04 -1.88 -15.59
N ARG A 154 5.94 -1.16 -16.27
CA ARG A 154 7.14 -0.52 -15.72
C ARG A 154 7.26 0.91 -16.23
N ARG A 155 7.93 1.76 -15.44
CA ARG A 155 8.12 3.18 -15.77
C ARG A 155 8.73 3.39 -17.15
N GLY A 156 8.38 4.52 -17.77
CA GLY A 156 8.83 4.89 -19.10
C GLY A 156 7.92 4.39 -20.23
N THR A 157 6.91 3.59 -19.92
CA THR A 157 5.83 3.22 -20.85
C THR A 157 4.52 3.90 -20.44
N GLU A 158 3.68 4.30 -21.39
CA GLU A 158 2.36 4.92 -21.11
C GLU A 158 2.40 6.15 -20.15
N ALA A 159 3.47 6.97 -20.23
CA ALA A 159 3.73 8.08 -19.30
C ALA A 159 2.56 9.09 -19.16
N GLY A 160 1.76 9.28 -20.20
CA GLY A 160 0.56 10.13 -20.13
C GLY A 160 -0.52 9.57 -19.19
N LYS A 161 -0.75 8.26 -19.22
CA LYS A 161 -1.70 7.58 -18.32
C LYS A 161 -1.17 7.55 -16.89
N GLU A 162 0.14 7.34 -16.71
CA GLU A 162 0.81 7.45 -15.41
C GLU A 162 0.60 8.84 -14.81
N ALA A 163 0.90 9.91 -15.56
CA ALA A 163 0.74 11.29 -15.11
C ALA A 163 -0.72 11.62 -14.78
N GLN A 164 -1.68 11.16 -15.60
CA GLN A 164 -3.11 11.35 -15.36
C GLN A 164 -3.58 10.65 -14.08
N LEU A 165 -3.10 9.42 -13.81
CA LEU A 165 -3.38 8.72 -12.57
C LEU A 165 -2.80 9.47 -11.37
N LEU A 166 -1.53 9.87 -11.44
CA LEU A 166 -0.86 10.60 -10.36
C LEU A 166 -1.50 11.95 -10.04
N HIS A 167 -2.02 12.65 -11.05
CA HIS A 167 -2.74 13.91 -10.87
C HIS A 167 -3.96 13.76 -9.94
N GLN A 168 -4.61 12.60 -9.91
CA GLN A 168 -5.74 12.33 -9.00
C GLN A 168 -5.35 12.33 -7.52
N PHE A 169 -4.05 12.22 -7.21
CA PHE A 169 -3.46 12.23 -5.87
C PHE A 169 -2.68 13.52 -5.57
N ALA A 170 -2.75 14.54 -6.44
CA ALA A 170 -2.11 15.83 -6.20
C ALA A 170 -2.61 16.45 -4.88
N ASP A 171 -1.77 17.22 -4.20
CA ASP A 171 -2.12 17.88 -2.93
C ASP A 171 -2.95 19.15 -3.16
N HIS A 172 -4.10 18.99 -3.81
CA HIS A 172 -5.03 20.06 -4.14
C HIS A 172 -6.48 19.64 -3.83
N PRO A 173 -7.36 20.54 -3.31
CA PRO A 173 -8.74 20.20 -2.99
C PRO A 173 -9.55 19.59 -4.15
N GLU A 174 -9.25 19.96 -5.40
CA GLU A 174 -9.92 19.42 -6.59
C GLU A 174 -9.49 18.00 -6.93
N ALA A 175 -8.31 17.56 -6.50
CA ALA A 175 -7.86 16.19 -6.75
C ALA A 175 -8.63 15.20 -5.85
N PRO A 176 -9.25 14.15 -6.42
CA PRO A 176 -10.23 13.31 -5.74
C PRO A 176 -9.66 12.46 -4.60
N PHE A 177 -8.37 12.10 -4.68
CA PHE A 177 -7.69 11.30 -3.67
C PHE A 177 -6.61 12.10 -2.95
N SER A 178 -6.70 13.44 -2.99
CA SER A 178 -5.78 14.34 -2.30
C SER A 178 -5.83 14.18 -0.78
N ILE A 179 -4.78 14.64 -0.10
CA ILE A 179 -4.78 14.67 1.36
C ILE A 179 -5.93 15.54 1.92
N HIS A 180 -6.34 16.58 1.19
CA HIS A 180 -7.48 17.43 1.53
C HIS A 180 -8.76 16.61 1.64
N ARG A 181 -9.03 15.76 0.65
CA ARG A 181 -10.21 14.90 0.61
C ARG A 181 -10.20 13.84 1.70
N PHE A 182 -9.03 13.22 1.97
CA PHE A 182 -8.87 12.29 3.09
C PHE A 182 -9.15 12.96 4.43
N VAL A 183 -8.62 14.16 4.65
CA VAL A 183 -8.80 14.90 5.91
C VAL A 183 -10.23 15.39 6.07
N GLN A 184 -10.85 15.89 4.99
CA GLN A 184 -12.25 16.30 4.99
C GLN A 184 -13.15 15.12 5.39
N HIS A 185 -13.05 14.00 4.68
CA HIS A 185 -13.86 12.82 4.98
C HIS A 185 -13.57 12.25 6.37
N GLY A 186 -12.30 12.25 6.78
CA GLY A 186 -11.89 11.83 8.11
C GLY A 186 -12.53 12.66 9.23
N ALA A 187 -12.62 13.97 9.05
CA ALA A 187 -13.23 14.87 10.02
C ALA A 187 -14.75 14.68 10.09
N GLU A 188 -15.41 14.56 8.93
CA GLU A 188 -16.87 14.43 8.82
C GLU A 188 -17.40 13.08 9.35
N PHE A 189 -16.68 11.97 9.09
CA PHE A 189 -17.22 10.61 9.30
C PHE A 189 -16.40 9.73 10.25
N CYS A 190 -15.13 10.07 10.51
CA CYS A 190 -14.24 9.25 11.34
C CYS A 190 -13.83 9.92 12.66
N ASN A 191 -14.29 11.15 12.94
CA ASN A 191 -13.79 11.98 14.04
C ASN A 191 -12.25 12.09 14.03
N LYS A 192 -11.67 12.27 12.83
CA LYS A 192 -10.23 12.45 12.61
C LYS A 192 -9.94 13.79 11.98
N TYR A 193 -9.30 14.67 12.75
CA TYR A 193 -9.10 16.06 12.38
C TYR A 193 -7.73 16.31 11.72
N PRO A 194 -7.57 17.39 10.94
CA PRO A 194 -6.27 17.79 10.41
C PRO A 194 -5.20 17.86 11.52
N GLY A 195 -4.02 17.29 11.27
CA GLY A 195 -2.93 17.21 12.26
C GLY A 195 -2.94 15.94 13.13
N GLU A 196 -4.03 15.18 13.17
CA GLU A 196 -4.11 13.92 13.89
C GLU A 196 -3.62 12.74 13.05
N TRP A 197 -3.19 11.68 13.74
CA TRP A 197 -2.84 10.43 13.09
C TRP A 197 -4.09 9.61 12.71
N PHE A 198 -4.14 9.19 11.46
CA PHE A 198 -5.14 8.27 10.93
C PHE A 198 -4.70 6.83 11.16
N GLY A 199 -5.60 5.97 11.63
CA GLY A 199 -5.34 4.52 11.69
C GLY A 199 -5.72 3.79 10.40
N PRO A 200 -5.37 2.50 10.28
CA PRO A 200 -5.80 1.64 9.18
C PRO A 200 -7.29 1.71 8.86
N SER A 201 -8.17 1.58 9.86
CA SER A 201 -9.62 1.57 9.65
C SER A 201 -10.16 2.91 9.13
N ALA A 202 -9.70 4.04 9.70
CA ALA A 202 -10.09 5.36 9.22
C ALA A 202 -9.62 5.61 7.78
N THR A 203 -8.40 5.16 7.46
CA THR A 203 -7.84 5.27 6.11
C THR A 203 -8.64 4.42 5.11
N ALA A 204 -9.03 3.20 5.49
CA ALA A 204 -9.85 2.31 4.66
C ALA A 204 -11.23 2.92 4.35
N ARG A 205 -11.89 3.49 5.36
CA ARG A 205 -13.18 4.19 5.20
C ARG A 205 -13.06 5.40 4.27
N CYS A 206 -11.99 6.20 4.40
CA CYS A 206 -11.71 7.29 3.47
C CYS A 206 -11.54 6.78 2.04
N ILE A 207 -10.74 5.73 1.81
CA ILE A 207 -10.56 5.15 0.47
C ILE A 207 -11.91 4.69 -0.10
N GLN A 208 -12.71 3.95 0.67
CA GLN A 208 -14.02 3.47 0.21
C GLN A 208 -14.94 4.62 -0.20
N ALA A 209 -15.07 5.65 0.64
CA ALA A 209 -15.94 6.78 0.37
C ALA A 209 -15.46 7.63 -0.81
N LEU A 210 -14.16 7.94 -0.88
CA LEU A 210 -13.60 8.77 -1.95
C LEU A 210 -13.69 8.08 -3.32
N VAL A 211 -13.47 6.76 -3.38
CA VAL A 211 -13.68 5.97 -4.61
C VAL A 211 -15.16 5.96 -5.00
N ALA A 212 -16.07 5.76 -4.04
CA ALA A 212 -17.50 5.79 -4.32
C ALA A 212 -17.98 7.16 -4.85
N GLN A 213 -17.42 8.26 -4.34
CA GLN A 213 -17.74 9.63 -4.77
C GLN A 213 -17.33 9.93 -6.21
N GLN A 214 -16.34 9.23 -6.77
CA GLN A 214 -15.97 9.41 -8.18
C GLN A 214 -17.06 8.94 -9.15
N GLY A 215 -18.02 8.14 -8.68
CA GLY A 215 -19.09 7.60 -9.52
C GLY A 215 -18.61 6.63 -10.61
N SER A 216 -17.31 6.35 -10.69
CA SER A 216 -16.72 5.48 -11.72
C SER A 216 -17.20 4.02 -11.54
N SER A 217 -17.43 3.36 -12.67
CA SER A 217 -17.65 1.90 -12.74
C SER A 217 -16.34 1.12 -12.86
N GLU A 218 -15.19 1.76 -12.61
CA GLU A 218 -13.86 1.16 -12.82
C GLU A 218 -13.34 0.45 -11.57
N LEU A 219 -13.73 0.95 -10.38
CA LEU A 219 -13.26 0.40 -9.11
C LEU A 219 -14.33 0.51 -8.02
N ARG A 220 -14.52 -0.57 -7.27
CA ARG A 220 -15.26 -0.61 -6.00
C ARG A 220 -14.32 -0.94 -4.86
N VAL A 221 -14.76 -0.69 -3.62
CA VAL A 221 -13.96 -0.95 -2.43
C VAL A 221 -14.78 -1.74 -1.40
N TYR A 222 -14.29 -2.92 -1.05
CA TYR A 222 -14.76 -3.72 0.09
C TYR A 222 -13.85 -3.42 1.28
N ILE A 223 -14.43 -3.10 2.44
CA ILE A 223 -13.68 -2.98 3.70
C ILE A 223 -14.19 -4.02 4.71
N THR A 224 -13.30 -4.57 5.53
CA THR A 224 -13.67 -5.40 6.67
C THR A 224 -14.04 -4.52 7.88
N ASP A 225 -14.99 -4.99 8.70
CA ASP A 225 -15.52 -4.25 9.85
C ASP A 225 -14.65 -4.46 11.10
N ASP A 226 -13.39 -4.04 11.04
CA ASP A 226 -12.34 -4.24 12.07
C ASP A 226 -12.06 -5.72 12.44
N THR A 227 -12.72 -6.66 11.75
CA THR A 227 -12.42 -8.08 11.73
C THR A 227 -11.60 -8.43 10.48
N ALA A 228 -11.11 -9.65 10.45
CA ALA A 228 -10.41 -10.24 9.31
C ALA A 228 -11.38 -11.02 8.39
N ASP A 229 -12.68 -10.88 8.62
CA ASP A 229 -13.72 -11.69 7.98
C ASP A 229 -14.23 -11.02 6.71
N ILE A 230 -14.35 -11.82 5.64
CA ILE A 230 -14.87 -11.40 4.34
C ILE A 230 -16.09 -12.24 4.02
N TYR A 231 -17.20 -11.55 3.79
CA TYR A 231 -18.48 -12.18 3.47
C TYR A 231 -18.68 -12.24 1.96
N GLU A 232 -18.91 -13.44 1.43
CA GLU A 232 -19.03 -13.69 -0.01
C GLU A 232 -20.24 -12.96 -0.61
N ASP A 233 -21.38 -12.94 0.09
CA ASP A 233 -22.59 -12.23 -0.33
C ASP A 233 -22.36 -10.70 -0.39
N LYS A 234 -21.71 -10.13 0.63
CA LYS A 234 -21.35 -8.71 0.68
C LYS A 234 -20.37 -8.35 -0.43
N PHE A 235 -19.35 -9.18 -0.67
CA PHE A 235 -18.42 -9.01 -1.78
C PHE A 235 -19.15 -9.07 -3.13
N ALA A 236 -19.99 -10.08 -3.35
CA ALA A 236 -20.73 -10.24 -4.60
C ALA A 236 -21.66 -9.05 -4.90
N ARG A 237 -22.32 -8.50 -3.87
CA ARG A 237 -23.15 -7.28 -4.00
C ARG A 237 -22.33 -6.06 -4.38
N ILE A 238 -21.13 -5.89 -3.81
CA ILE A 238 -20.25 -4.75 -4.10
C ILE A 238 -19.63 -4.86 -5.49
N ALA A 239 -19.22 -6.06 -5.89
CA ALA A 239 -18.48 -6.32 -7.13
C ALA A 239 -19.39 -6.47 -8.36
N GLN A 240 -20.70 -6.32 -8.24
CA GLN A 240 -21.65 -6.50 -9.34
C GLN A 240 -22.31 -5.17 -9.74
N ALA A 241 -22.21 -4.83 -11.03
CA ALA A 241 -22.96 -3.73 -11.64
C ALA A 241 -24.45 -4.07 -11.76
N GLU A 242 -25.29 -3.06 -12.02
CA GLU A 242 -26.74 -3.23 -12.23
C GLU A 242 -27.07 -4.22 -13.37
N HIS A 243 -26.19 -4.31 -14.38
CA HIS A 243 -26.35 -5.23 -15.52
C HIS A 243 -25.71 -6.61 -15.32
N GLY A 244 -25.14 -6.90 -14.14
CA GLY A 244 -24.51 -8.19 -13.82
C GLY A 244 -23.01 -8.27 -14.12
N ASP A 245 -22.46 -7.25 -14.78
CA ASP A 245 -21.03 -7.12 -15.05
C ASP A 245 -20.21 -7.05 -13.77
N PHE A 246 -19.03 -7.68 -13.77
CA PHE A 246 -18.13 -7.64 -12.63
C PHE A 246 -17.34 -6.34 -12.63
N ILE A 247 -17.40 -5.59 -11.53
CA ILE A 247 -16.61 -4.38 -11.32
C ILE A 247 -15.37 -4.76 -10.49
N PRO A 248 -14.15 -4.42 -10.96
CA PRO A 248 -12.95 -4.61 -10.16
C PRO A 248 -13.11 -4.06 -8.75
N THR A 249 -12.76 -4.86 -7.75
CA THR A 249 -13.03 -4.55 -6.34
C THR A 249 -11.76 -4.66 -5.52
N LEU A 250 -11.36 -3.54 -4.91
CA LEU A 250 -10.27 -3.47 -3.94
C LEU A 250 -10.79 -3.90 -2.56
N ILE A 251 -10.28 -5.01 -2.06
CA ILE A 251 -10.53 -5.50 -0.71
C ILE A 251 -9.48 -4.89 0.22
N LEU A 252 -9.93 -4.23 1.27
CA LEU A 252 -9.11 -3.64 2.32
C LEU A 252 -9.42 -4.33 3.66
N VAL A 253 -8.44 -5.08 4.17
CA VAL A 253 -8.54 -5.81 5.44
C VAL A 253 -7.80 -5.03 6.52
N GLY A 254 -8.57 -4.31 7.34
CA GLY A 254 -8.05 -3.66 8.55
C GLY A 254 -7.90 -4.69 9.66
N THR A 255 -6.67 -4.94 10.14
CA THR A 255 -6.42 -6.00 11.13
C THR A 255 -5.41 -5.58 12.19
N ARG A 256 -5.41 -6.33 13.30
CA ARG A 256 -4.42 -6.25 14.38
C ARG A 256 -3.90 -7.63 14.74
N LEU A 257 -2.70 -7.98 14.28
CA LEU A 257 -2.11 -9.33 14.39
C LEU A 257 -1.32 -9.58 15.69
N GLY A 258 -1.55 -8.77 16.73
CA GLY A 258 -0.87 -8.86 18.01
C GLY A 258 -1.01 -7.58 18.86
N ILE A 259 -0.38 -7.58 20.03
CA ILE A 259 -0.45 -6.46 20.98
C ILE A 259 0.62 -5.41 20.62
N ASP A 260 1.90 -5.77 20.77
CA ASP A 260 3.06 -4.91 20.51
C ASP A 260 3.80 -5.25 19.20
N HIS A 261 3.69 -6.50 18.78
CA HIS A 261 4.37 -7.09 17.63
C HIS A 261 3.43 -8.06 16.93
N VAL A 262 3.64 -8.30 15.63
CA VAL A 262 2.95 -9.38 14.91
C VAL A 262 3.29 -10.72 15.58
N THR A 263 2.26 -11.44 16.03
CA THR A 263 2.41 -12.77 16.63
C THR A 263 3.11 -13.71 15.63
N PRO A 264 4.14 -14.48 16.04
CA PRO A 264 4.88 -15.38 15.13
C PRO A 264 4.02 -16.32 14.28
N ALA A 265 2.86 -16.73 14.81
CA ALA A 265 1.91 -17.58 14.11
C ALA A 265 1.34 -16.97 12.81
N TYR A 266 1.38 -15.64 12.65
CA TYR A 266 0.93 -14.93 11.44
C TYR A 266 2.06 -14.54 10.48
N TRP A 267 3.32 -14.86 10.79
CA TRP A 267 4.44 -14.43 9.95
C TRP A 267 4.38 -15.01 8.55
N ASP A 268 4.04 -16.29 8.42
CA ASP A 268 3.92 -16.92 7.10
C ASP A 268 2.73 -16.37 6.32
N ALA A 269 1.56 -16.24 6.94
CA ALA A 269 0.38 -15.65 6.30
C ALA A 269 0.61 -14.20 5.85
N LEU A 270 1.37 -13.40 6.63
CA LEU A 270 1.70 -12.02 6.26
C LEU A 270 2.61 -11.95 5.03
N LYS A 271 3.59 -12.87 4.93
CA LYS A 271 4.42 -13.00 3.73
C LYS A 271 3.60 -13.48 2.55
N GLU A 272 2.76 -14.50 2.75
CA GLU A 272 1.87 -15.04 1.72
C GLU A 272 0.94 -13.94 1.14
N ALA A 273 0.42 -13.04 1.97
CA ALA A 273 -0.40 -11.91 1.52
C ALA A 273 0.30 -11.00 0.49
N LEU A 274 1.63 -10.85 0.56
CA LEU A 274 2.44 -10.11 -0.44
C LEU A 274 2.84 -10.96 -1.65
N GLN A 275 2.66 -12.28 -1.58
CA GLN A 275 2.97 -13.24 -2.65
C GLN A 275 1.76 -13.57 -3.52
N LEU A 276 0.54 -13.19 -3.10
CA LEU A 276 -0.66 -13.38 -3.90
C LEU A 276 -0.64 -12.48 -5.16
N PRO A 277 -1.04 -12.99 -6.34
CA PRO A 277 -1.15 -12.17 -7.56
C PRO A 277 -2.08 -10.95 -7.42
N GLN A 278 -3.06 -11.05 -6.52
CA GLN A 278 -4.02 -9.98 -6.21
C GLN A 278 -3.47 -8.95 -5.23
N SER A 279 -2.28 -9.15 -4.65
CA SER A 279 -1.74 -8.25 -3.63
C SER A 279 -1.49 -6.85 -4.17
N VAL A 280 -2.00 -5.84 -3.46
CA VAL A 280 -1.64 -4.42 -3.68
C VAL A 280 -0.87 -3.85 -2.50
N GLY A 281 -0.32 -4.72 -1.65
CA GLY A 281 0.56 -4.36 -0.55
C GLY A 281 -0.16 -4.12 0.77
N ILE A 282 0.59 -3.60 1.73
CA ILE A 282 0.12 -3.40 3.10
C ILE A 282 0.47 -1.98 3.53
N ALA A 283 -0.50 -1.19 3.97
CA ALA A 283 -0.26 0.09 4.62
C ALA A 283 -0.35 -0.08 6.13
N GLY A 284 0.69 0.25 6.88
CA GLY A 284 0.67 0.04 8.32
C GLY A 284 1.95 0.48 9.02
N GLY A 285 1.93 0.44 10.34
CA GLY A 285 3.03 0.90 11.16
C GLY A 285 2.55 1.58 12.43
N ARG A 286 3.51 1.95 13.28
CA ARG A 286 3.22 2.62 14.56
C ARG A 286 2.62 4.01 14.31
N PRO A 287 1.90 4.59 15.28
CA PRO A 287 1.50 5.99 15.22
C PRO A 287 2.68 6.90 14.82
N SER A 288 2.47 7.73 13.81
CA SER A 288 3.49 8.61 13.19
C SER A 288 4.67 7.91 12.49
N ALA A 289 4.59 6.60 12.24
CA ALA A 289 5.60 5.79 11.57
C ALA A 289 4.96 4.69 10.68
N SER A 290 4.03 5.09 9.80
CA SER A 290 3.40 4.21 8.82
C SER A 290 4.27 4.06 7.57
N HIS A 291 4.29 2.86 6.99
CA HIS A 291 5.00 2.52 5.77
C HIS A 291 4.07 1.75 4.82
N TYR A 292 4.44 1.70 3.53
CA TYR A 292 3.75 0.91 2.53
C TYR A 292 4.60 -0.30 2.11
N PHE A 293 4.25 -1.49 2.57
CA PHE A 293 4.97 -2.74 2.31
C PHE A 293 4.56 -3.34 0.98
N ILE A 294 5.55 -3.64 0.15
CA ILE A 294 5.35 -4.06 -1.25
C ILE A 294 5.99 -5.40 -1.59
N GLY A 295 6.81 -5.96 -0.70
CA GLY A 295 7.56 -7.16 -1.04
C GLY A 295 8.14 -7.91 0.15
N VAL A 296 8.62 -9.12 -0.10
CA VAL A 296 9.20 -10.02 0.90
C VAL A 296 10.46 -10.69 0.35
N HIS A 297 11.46 -10.84 1.21
CA HIS A 297 12.67 -11.63 0.97
C HIS A 297 13.14 -12.25 2.29
N GLY A 298 13.10 -13.58 2.36
CA GLY A 298 13.31 -14.32 3.61
C GLY A 298 12.31 -13.90 4.71
N GLN A 299 12.82 -13.30 5.79
CA GLN A 299 12.03 -12.77 6.91
C GLN A 299 11.95 -11.24 6.91
N TYR A 300 12.36 -10.60 5.82
CA TYR A 300 12.33 -9.16 5.65
C TYR A 300 11.18 -8.73 4.73
N LEU A 301 10.55 -7.63 5.08
CA LEU A 301 9.53 -6.97 4.27
C LEU A 301 10.14 -5.71 3.65
N PHE A 302 10.01 -5.55 2.34
CA PHE A 302 10.38 -4.32 1.63
C PHE A 302 9.25 -3.30 1.73
N TYR A 303 9.60 -2.03 1.95
CA TYR A 303 8.64 -0.96 2.10
C TYR A 303 9.07 0.35 1.45
N LEU A 304 8.06 1.14 1.08
CA LEU A 304 8.16 2.51 0.65
C LEU A 304 7.85 3.43 1.84
N ASP A 305 8.72 4.40 2.07
CA ASP A 305 8.76 5.21 3.29
C ASP A 305 8.19 6.61 3.04
N PRO A 306 6.99 6.97 3.55
CA PRO A 306 6.39 8.26 3.26
C PRO A 306 7.07 9.45 3.98
N HIS A 307 8.03 9.23 4.89
CA HIS A 307 8.57 10.25 5.79
C HIS A 307 9.56 11.24 5.15
N HIS A 308 9.51 11.41 3.83
CA HIS A 308 10.32 12.39 3.11
C HIS A 308 9.46 13.56 2.61
N THR A 309 9.62 14.73 3.22
CA THR A 309 8.84 15.92 2.83
C THR A 309 9.34 16.51 1.52
N ARG A 310 8.45 16.61 0.54
CA ARG A 310 8.69 17.23 -0.77
C ARG A 310 7.76 18.43 -0.98
N PRO A 311 8.10 19.42 -1.82
CA PRO A 311 7.11 20.42 -2.20
C PRO A 311 5.92 19.76 -2.94
N ALA A 312 4.73 20.30 -2.73
CA ALA A 312 3.57 20.02 -3.56
C ALA A 312 3.79 20.56 -4.98
N SER A 313 3.13 19.93 -5.97
CA SER A 313 3.15 20.38 -7.36
C SER A 313 2.67 21.82 -7.49
N LEU A 314 3.36 22.61 -8.31
CA LEU A 314 3.00 24.01 -8.57
C LEU A 314 1.84 24.13 -9.57
N HIS A 315 1.69 23.11 -10.42
CA HIS A 315 0.62 23.01 -11.41
C HIS A 315 -0.67 22.52 -10.75
N GLN A 316 -1.54 23.47 -10.42
CA GLN A 316 -2.80 23.23 -9.69
C GLN A 316 -4.04 23.35 -10.58
N ASP A 317 -3.88 23.68 -11.87
CA ASP A 317 -5.00 23.63 -12.81
C ASP A 317 -5.30 22.17 -13.15
N VAL A 318 -6.58 21.80 -13.14
CA VAL A 318 -7.08 20.45 -13.41
C VAL A 318 -6.70 19.97 -14.83
N ASN A 319 -6.38 20.91 -15.73
CA ASN A 319 -5.98 20.61 -17.09
C ASN A 319 -4.46 20.45 -17.27
N ASP A 320 -3.65 20.78 -16.27
CA ASP A 320 -2.20 20.65 -16.35
C ASP A 320 -1.78 19.20 -16.10
N THR A 321 -1.09 18.62 -17.07
CA THR A 321 -0.40 17.34 -16.88
C THR A 321 0.81 17.53 -15.98
N LEU A 322 0.99 16.65 -14.99
CA LEU A 322 2.20 16.65 -14.16
C LEU A 322 3.46 16.61 -15.04
N THR A 323 4.42 17.47 -14.72
CA THR A 323 5.73 17.48 -15.37
C THR A 323 6.50 16.19 -15.07
N HIS A 324 7.49 15.85 -15.91
CA HIS A 324 8.36 14.70 -15.65
C HIS A 324 9.08 14.78 -14.30
N GLU A 325 9.45 15.99 -13.86
CA GLU A 325 10.07 16.20 -12.56
C GLU A 325 9.09 15.91 -11.41
N GLU A 326 7.84 16.35 -11.53
CA GLU A 326 6.79 16.05 -10.55
C GLU A 326 6.48 14.55 -10.50
N VAL A 327 6.32 13.89 -11.65
CA VAL A 327 6.13 12.43 -11.72
C VAL A 327 7.28 11.70 -11.04
N ASN A 328 8.54 12.10 -11.28
CA ASN A 328 9.70 11.50 -10.64
C ASN A 328 9.67 11.60 -9.10
N THR A 329 8.93 12.55 -8.52
CA THR A 329 8.79 12.63 -7.06
C THR A 329 7.92 11.51 -6.45
N TYR A 330 7.17 10.79 -7.27
CA TYR A 330 6.31 9.66 -6.88
C TYR A 330 6.98 8.30 -7.01
N HIS A 331 8.28 8.24 -7.34
CA HIS A 331 8.99 6.99 -7.58
C HIS A 331 10.34 6.96 -6.87
N THR A 332 10.81 5.75 -6.55
CA THR A 332 12.14 5.56 -5.94
C THR A 332 12.70 4.19 -6.23
N ARG A 333 13.98 4.16 -6.57
CA ARG A 333 14.75 2.91 -6.66
C ARG A 333 15.41 2.53 -5.33
N ARG A 334 15.38 3.42 -4.33
CA ARG A 334 16.01 3.21 -3.02
C ARG A 334 15.25 2.15 -2.24
N LEU A 335 15.90 1.03 -1.95
CA LEU A 335 15.34 -0.05 -1.15
C LEU A 335 15.38 0.25 0.35
N ARG A 336 14.33 -0.16 1.03
CA ARG A 336 14.25 -0.24 2.49
C ARG A 336 13.62 -1.55 2.90
N ARG A 337 14.07 -2.12 4.01
CA ARG A 337 13.51 -3.37 4.54
C ARG A 337 13.46 -3.38 6.06
N ILE A 338 12.45 -4.05 6.60
CA ILE A 338 12.31 -4.30 8.03
C ILE A 338 12.17 -5.80 8.28
N HIS A 339 12.69 -6.28 9.40
CA HIS A 339 12.46 -7.67 9.80
C HIS A 339 11.01 -7.84 10.27
N ILE A 340 10.34 -8.94 9.91
CA ILE A 340 8.91 -9.16 10.21
C ILE A 340 8.56 -9.03 11.70
N LYS A 341 9.44 -9.48 12.60
CA LYS A 341 9.33 -9.28 14.06
C LYS A 341 9.18 -7.83 14.53
N ASP A 342 9.72 -6.86 13.76
CA ASP A 342 9.71 -5.45 14.11
C ASP A 342 8.52 -4.70 13.44
N MET A 343 7.69 -5.42 12.67
CA MET A 343 6.45 -4.94 12.06
C MET A 343 5.40 -4.62 13.14
N ASP A 344 4.67 -3.51 12.94
CA ASP A 344 3.55 -3.16 13.81
C ASP A 344 2.38 -4.13 13.59
N PRO A 345 1.68 -4.58 14.64
CA PRO A 345 0.57 -5.50 14.47
C PRO A 345 -0.65 -4.86 13.78
N SER A 346 -0.81 -3.53 13.78
CA SER A 346 -1.94 -2.83 13.16
C SER A 346 -1.62 -2.43 11.72
N MET A 347 -2.44 -2.93 10.78
CA MET A 347 -2.21 -2.73 9.35
C MET A 347 -3.48 -2.80 8.51
N LEU A 348 -3.37 -2.31 7.28
CA LEU A 348 -4.36 -2.39 6.22
C LEU A 348 -3.78 -3.21 5.07
N ILE A 349 -4.28 -4.43 4.87
CA ILE A 349 -3.83 -5.32 3.79
C ILE A 349 -4.76 -5.14 2.60
N GLY A 350 -4.20 -4.92 1.40
CA GLY A 350 -4.98 -4.69 0.19
C GLY A 350 -4.88 -5.84 -0.82
N PHE A 351 -6.03 -6.23 -1.38
CA PHE A 351 -6.12 -7.15 -2.52
C PHE A 351 -7.01 -6.57 -3.62
N ILE A 352 -6.57 -6.58 -4.88
CA ILE A 352 -7.40 -6.19 -6.02
C ILE A 352 -7.95 -7.43 -6.73
N ILE A 353 -9.27 -7.52 -6.83
CA ILE A 353 -9.96 -8.60 -7.55
C ILE A 353 -10.50 -8.03 -8.86
N ARG A 354 -10.05 -8.57 -10.00
CA ARG A 354 -10.35 -8.01 -11.32
C ARG A 354 -11.52 -8.69 -12.03
N SER A 355 -11.80 -9.95 -11.70
CA SER A 355 -12.88 -10.73 -12.30
C SER A 355 -13.43 -11.80 -11.33
N ARG A 356 -14.49 -12.50 -11.74
CA ARG A 356 -15.06 -13.64 -10.99
C ARG A 356 -14.08 -14.81 -10.91
N GLU A 357 -13.26 -15.00 -11.93
CA GLU A 357 -12.19 -15.99 -11.96
C GLU A 357 -11.07 -15.60 -11.00
N ASP A 358 -10.69 -14.31 -10.98
CA ASP A 358 -9.68 -13.75 -10.06
C ASP A 358 -10.14 -13.89 -8.60
N TRP A 359 -11.44 -13.67 -8.31
CA TRP A 359 -12.05 -13.94 -7.02
C TRP A 359 -11.89 -15.41 -6.61
N THR A 360 -12.18 -16.33 -7.54
CA THR A 360 -12.12 -17.78 -7.28
C THR A 360 -10.67 -18.25 -7.04
N ASP A 361 -9.72 -17.74 -7.81
CA ASP A 361 -8.29 -18.00 -7.61
C ASP A 361 -7.82 -17.46 -6.25
N TRP A 362 -8.14 -16.20 -5.94
CA TRP A 362 -7.79 -15.59 -4.65
C TRP A 362 -8.37 -16.38 -3.46
N LYS A 363 -9.66 -16.71 -3.49
CA LYS A 363 -10.29 -17.54 -2.45
C LYS A 363 -9.59 -18.88 -2.29
N THR A 364 -9.30 -19.55 -3.39
CA THR A 364 -8.63 -20.86 -3.38
C THR A 364 -7.24 -20.76 -2.73
N ARG A 365 -6.47 -19.71 -3.05
CA ARG A 365 -5.16 -19.45 -2.44
C ARG A 365 -5.27 -19.18 -0.94
N ILE A 366 -6.21 -18.33 -0.52
CA ILE A 366 -6.45 -18.03 0.91
C ILE A 366 -6.81 -19.31 1.68
N LEU A 367 -7.71 -20.14 1.14
CA LEU A 367 -8.12 -21.40 1.78
C LEU A 367 -7.02 -22.49 1.79
N SER A 368 -6.10 -22.43 0.82
CA SER A 368 -4.95 -23.35 0.73
C SER A 368 -3.73 -22.92 1.55
N GLY A 369 -3.76 -21.73 2.13
CA GLY A 369 -2.64 -21.12 2.86
C GLY A 369 -2.15 -22.00 4.01
N ARG A 370 -0.84 -21.91 4.31
CA ARG A 370 -0.25 -22.72 5.38
C ARG A 370 -0.31 -21.94 6.69
N GLY A 371 -0.86 -22.56 7.73
CA GLY A 371 -0.87 -22.01 9.08
C GLY A 371 -2.09 -21.14 9.38
N ASN A 372 -1.93 -20.17 10.29
CA ASN A 372 -3.03 -19.32 10.71
C ASN A 372 -3.33 -18.27 9.64
N SER A 373 -4.46 -18.42 8.96
CA SER A 373 -4.92 -17.43 8.00
C SER A 373 -5.15 -16.09 8.68
N ILE A 374 -4.76 -15.01 8.00
CA ILE A 374 -5.13 -13.64 8.38
C ILE A 374 -6.55 -13.33 7.93
N VAL A 375 -7.06 -14.00 6.89
CA VAL A 375 -8.34 -13.71 6.27
C VAL A 375 -9.26 -14.92 6.36
N HIS A 376 -10.49 -14.71 6.80
CA HIS A 376 -11.50 -15.77 6.85
C HIS A 376 -12.64 -15.44 5.89
N ILE A 377 -12.99 -16.40 5.01
CA ILE A 377 -14.07 -16.22 4.03
C ILE A 377 -15.31 -16.93 4.56
N LEU A 378 -16.41 -16.20 4.69
CA LEU A 378 -17.69 -16.65 5.22
C LEU A 378 -18.78 -16.47 4.15
N SER A 379 -19.78 -17.34 4.13
CA SER A 379 -20.81 -17.31 3.09
C SER A 379 -21.77 -16.12 3.19
N GLU A 380 -22.21 -15.76 4.41
CA GLU A 380 -23.25 -14.75 4.65
C GLU A 380 -22.94 -13.87 5.86
N ASP A 381 -23.20 -12.56 5.71
CA ASP A 381 -23.18 -11.57 6.80
C ASP A 381 -24.51 -11.61 7.59
N THR A 382 -24.61 -12.50 8.58
CA THR A 382 -25.84 -12.65 9.38
C THR A 382 -26.13 -11.46 10.29
N ALA A 383 -25.10 -10.69 10.68
CA ALA A 383 -25.24 -9.57 11.61
C ALA A 383 -26.06 -8.41 10.99
N ASN A 384 -25.84 -8.11 9.70
CA ASN A 384 -26.66 -7.10 9.01
C ASN A 384 -28.07 -7.59 8.66
N HIS A 385 -28.26 -8.90 8.46
CA HIS A 385 -29.58 -9.46 8.16
C HIS A 385 -30.54 -9.42 9.35
N GLN A 386 -30.04 -9.58 10.57
CA GLN A 386 -30.86 -9.44 11.78
C GLN A 386 -31.24 -7.99 12.06
N ALA A 387 -30.28 -7.04 12.03
CA ALA A 387 -30.59 -5.63 12.24
C ALA A 387 -31.60 -5.06 11.22
N ARG A 388 -31.54 -5.52 9.96
CA ARG A 388 -32.50 -5.11 8.93
C ARG A 388 -33.86 -5.80 9.06
N LYS A 389 -33.93 -7.04 9.55
CA LYS A 389 -35.21 -7.72 9.84
C LYS A 389 -35.90 -7.12 11.06
N GLU A 390 -35.16 -6.85 12.12
CA GLU A 390 -35.70 -6.22 13.34
C GLU A 390 -36.22 -4.81 13.04
N ALA A 391 -35.53 -4.04 12.20
CA ALA A 391 -36.01 -2.72 11.75
C ALA A 391 -37.25 -2.79 10.82
N ILE A 392 -37.45 -3.88 10.07
CA ILE A 392 -38.65 -4.07 9.24
C ILE A 392 -39.83 -4.52 10.11
N ASP A 393 -39.61 -5.45 11.05
CA ASP A 393 -40.62 -5.88 12.01
C ASP A 393 -41.08 -4.73 12.93
N GLU A 394 -40.18 -3.84 13.36
CA GLU A 394 -40.55 -2.66 14.16
C GLU A 394 -41.40 -1.65 13.38
N VAL A 395 -41.19 -1.50 12.07
CA VAL A 395 -41.98 -0.59 11.23
C VAL A 395 -43.34 -1.21 10.90
N GLU A 396 -43.41 -2.52 10.63
CA GLU A 396 -44.68 -3.22 10.42
C GLU A 396 -45.52 -3.28 11.71
N ALA A 397 -44.91 -3.30 12.90
CA ALA A 397 -45.62 -3.29 14.18
C ALA A 397 -46.16 -1.91 14.62
N LEU A 398 -45.81 -0.82 13.92
CA LEU A 398 -46.25 0.54 14.25
C LEU A 398 -47.42 1.05 13.38
N ASP A 399 -47.85 0.27 12.39
CA ASP A 399 -48.89 0.62 11.42
C ASP A 399 -50.27 -0.07 11.65
N ASP A 400 -50.45 -0.76 12.78
CA ASP A 400 -51.74 -1.34 13.26
C ASP A 400 -52.28 -0.63 14.52
#